data_AF-A0A954RES0-F1
#
_entry.id   AF-A0A954RES0-F1
#
_cell.length_a   1.000
_cell.length_b   1.000
_cell.length_c   1.000
_cell.angle_alpha   90.00
_cell.angle_beta   90.00
_cell.angle_gamma   90.00
#
_symmetry.space_group_name_H-M   'P 1'
#
loop_
_entity.id
_entity.type
_entity.pdbx_description
1 polymer ?
#
loop_
_entity_poly.entity_id
_entity_poly.type
_entity_poly.pdbx_seq_one_letter_code
_entity_poly.pdbx_strand_id
1 'polypeptide(L)'
;SIPGTARYLDIDGDGNLTQQDALAIALCPKTPLMLAEPIGAGDGGGDAIEADSLSAIVSTAIEAWEAAGISEAQSAALRSVEFQVTNLEDNLLGLAQGWIILLDQDAAGAGWFVDLTPRENDEFAVNSGGGLEAKENSAAAGRVDLLSVVTHELGHILGYDDLPALDGGDSLDVMIESISRGQRRLPNLAAVDEVFGGDF
;
A
#
# COMPACT_ATOMS: atom_id res chain seq x y z
N SER A 1 13.07 10.16 12.38
CA SER A 1 11.92 11.08 12.47
C SER A 1 11.12 10.97 11.21
N ILE A 2 9.86 10.55 11.30
CA ILE A 2 8.94 10.53 10.15
C ILE A 2 8.66 11.99 9.76
N PRO A 3 8.99 12.44 8.54
CA PRO A 3 8.63 13.77 8.08
C PRO A 3 7.16 13.75 7.63
N GLY A 4 6.27 14.29 8.46
CA GLY A 4 4.85 14.35 8.18
C GLY A 4 4.06 13.98 9.42
N THR A 5 3.69 14.97 10.23
CA THR A 5 2.78 14.74 11.36
C THR A 5 1.40 14.41 10.82
N ALA A 6 1.12 13.14 10.60
CA ALA A 6 -0.25 12.66 10.48
C ALA A 6 -0.98 12.97 11.79
N ARG A 7 -2.02 13.80 11.70
CA ARG A 7 -2.97 13.97 12.78
C ARG A 7 -4.03 12.91 12.59
N TYR A 8 -3.85 11.76 13.23
CA TYR A 8 -4.95 10.85 13.50
C TYR A 8 -6.10 11.68 14.08
N LEU A 9 -7.33 11.48 13.58
CA LEU A 9 -8.51 12.15 14.11
C LEU A 9 -8.89 11.46 15.43
N ASP A 10 -8.13 11.76 16.48
CA ASP A 10 -8.36 11.31 17.85
C ASP A 10 -9.57 12.09 18.41
N ILE A 11 -10.75 11.46 18.31
CA ILE A 11 -12.04 12.03 18.68
C ILE A 11 -12.25 11.98 20.18
N ASP A 12 -11.77 10.93 20.85
CA ASP A 12 -11.92 10.79 22.29
C ASP A 12 -10.76 11.41 23.09
N GLY A 13 -9.66 11.76 22.43
CA GLY A 13 -8.53 12.49 22.97
C GLY A 13 -7.58 11.62 23.80
N ASP A 14 -7.66 10.30 23.66
CA ASP A 14 -6.87 9.35 24.45
C ASP A 14 -5.50 9.03 23.83
N GLY A 15 -5.25 9.50 22.60
CA GLY A 15 -4.03 9.31 21.84
C GLY A 15 -3.88 7.92 21.20
N ASN A 16 -4.92 7.09 21.22
CA ASN A 16 -5.00 5.80 20.55
C ASN A 16 -5.99 5.88 19.37
N LEU A 17 -5.92 4.91 18.47
CA LEU A 17 -7.00 4.67 17.51
C LEU A 17 -8.05 3.80 18.19
N THR A 18 -9.11 4.40 18.71
CA THR A 18 -10.25 3.64 19.24
C THR A 18 -11.23 3.29 18.13
N GLN A 19 -12.16 2.38 18.46
CA GLN A 19 -13.25 2.04 17.54
C GLN A 19 -14.13 3.27 17.23
N GLN A 20 -14.16 4.30 18.10
CA GLN A 20 -14.88 5.56 17.84
C GLN A 20 -14.11 6.49 16.90
N ASP A 21 -12.79 6.59 17.04
CA ASP A 21 -11.94 7.38 16.13
C ASP A 21 -11.98 6.79 14.72
N ALA A 22 -11.88 5.46 14.66
CA ALA A 22 -11.97 4.74 13.40
C ALA A 22 -13.35 4.82 12.75
N LEU A 23 -14.44 4.94 13.52
CA LEU A 23 -15.78 5.16 12.96
C LEU A 23 -15.92 6.53 12.27
N ALA A 24 -15.14 7.54 12.66
CA ALA A 24 -15.14 8.81 11.97
C ALA A 24 -14.17 8.88 10.80
N ILE A 25 -13.03 8.18 10.88
CA ILE A 25 -12.18 7.90 9.73
C ILE A 25 -12.98 7.14 8.66
N ALA A 26 -13.82 6.18 9.07
CA ALA A 26 -14.72 5.41 8.22
C ALA A 26 -15.79 6.23 7.48
N LEU A 27 -16.16 7.41 8.01
CA LEU A 27 -17.25 8.24 7.47
C LEU A 27 -16.77 9.22 6.39
N CYS A 28 -15.46 9.44 6.26
CA CYS A 28 -14.88 10.15 5.12
C CYS A 28 -14.25 9.11 4.19
N PRO A 29 -14.85 8.80 3.01
CA PRO A 29 -14.15 7.98 2.03
C PRO A 29 -12.80 8.63 1.73
N LYS A 30 -11.72 7.87 1.92
CA LYS A 30 -10.39 8.31 1.47
C LYS A 30 -10.36 8.27 -0.05
N THR A 31 -9.54 9.11 -0.64
CA THR A 31 -9.34 9.05 -2.09
C THR A 31 -8.73 7.68 -2.42
N PRO A 32 -9.21 7.00 -3.48
CA PRO A 32 -8.63 5.72 -3.87
C PRO A 32 -7.20 5.90 -4.37
N LEU A 33 -6.32 4.92 -4.11
CA LEU A 33 -5.03 4.87 -4.80
C LEU A 33 -5.25 4.59 -6.29
N MET A 34 -4.58 5.38 -7.13
CA MET A 34 -4.69 5.28 -8.58
C MET A 34 -3.42 4.73 -9.24
N LEU A 35 -3.60 4.09 -10.40
CA LEU A 35 -2.52 3.83 -11.32
C LEU A 35 -2.12 5.14 -12.02
N ALA A 36 -0.86 5.54 -11.89
CA ALA A 36 -0.36 6.81 -12.40
C ALA A 36 -0.43 6.93 -13.93
N GLU A 37 -0.21 5.81 -14.64
CA GLU A 37 -0.27 5.75 -16.10
C GLU A 37 -1.40 4.82 -16.55
N PRO A 38 -2.54 5.35 -17.03
CA PRO A 38 -3.63 4.54 -17.52
C PRO A 38 -3.18 3.65 -18.68
N ILE A 39 -3.53 2.37 -18.61
CA ILE A 39 -3.26 1.47 -19.73
C ILE A 39 -4.40 1.59 -20.72
N GLY A 40 -4.10 1.86 -22.00
CA GLY A 40 -5.09 1.72 -23.05
C GLY A 40 -5.59 0.28 -23.09
N ALA A 41 -6.89 0.06 -23.28
CA ALA A 41 -7.55 -1.25 -23.22
C ALA A 41 -6.70 -2.38 -23.83
N GLY A 42 -6.14 -3.22 -22.96
CA GLY A 42 -5.23 -4.32 -23.29
C GLY A 42 -5.44 -5.45 -22.30
N ASP A 43 -5.28 -6.69 -22.78
CA ASP A 43 -5.60 -7.92 -22.06
C ASP A 43 -4.71 -8.06 -20.79
N GLY A 44 -5.33 -7.87 -19.62
CA GLY A 44 -4.71 -7.81 -18.29
C GLY A 44 -4.07 -9.14 -17.88
N GLY A 45 -2.81 -9.34 -18.31
CA GLY A 45 -1.99 -10.50 -17.95
C GLY A 45 -1.29 -10.33 -16.60
N GLY A 46 -2.06 -10.26 -15.51
CA GLY A 46 -1.57 -10.24 -14.12
C GLY A 46 -1.85 -11.52 -13.35
N ASP A 47 -1.25 -11.66 -12.17
CA ASP A 47 -1.56 -12.77 -11.27
C ASP A 47 -2.92 -12.53 -10.60
N ALA A 48 -3.67 -13.61 -10.36
CA ALA A 48 -4.90 -13.52 -9.58
C ALA A 48 -4.57 -13.29 -8.10
N ILE A 49 -5.36 -12.45 -7.43
CA ILE A 49 -5.26 -12.28 -5.98
C ILE A 49 -5.90 -13.50 -5.31
N GLU A 50 -5.07 -14.48 -4.96
CA GLU A 50 -5.49 -15.64 -4.18
C GLU A 50 -5.50 -15.33 -2.67
N ALA A 51 -6.40 -15.96 -1.92
CA ALA A 51 -6.61 -15.66 -0.49
C ALA A 51 -5.36 -15.86 0.37
N ASP A 52 -4.61 -16.95 0.13
CA ASP A 52 -3.40 -17.27 0.90
C ASP A 52 -2.29 -16.25 0.62
N SER A 53 -2.08 -15.90 -0.65
CA SER A 53 -1.09 -14.89 -1.07
C SER A 53 -1.47 -13.50 -0.55
N LEU A 54 -2.75 -13.13 -0.59
CA LEU A 54 -3.23 -11.88 -0.01
C LEU A 54 -2.99 -11.84 1.50
N SER A 55 -3.26 -12.94 2.23
CA SER A 55 -2.99 -13.00 3.67
C SER A 55 -1.50 -12.82 3.98
N ALA A 56 -0.61 -13.39 3.17
CA ALA A 56 0.84 -13.21 3.33
C ALA A 56 1.24 -11.75 3.10
N ILE A 57 0.73 -11.13 2.04
CA ILE A 57 0.98 -9.71 1.71
C ILE A 57 0.48 -8.79 2.81
N VAL A 58 -0.74 -9.00 3.32
CA VAL A 58 -1.31 -8.20 4.42
C VAL A 58 -0.44 -8.33 5.67
N SER A 59 0.04 -9.52 6.00
CA SER A 59 0.96 -9.70 7.14
C SER A 59 2.23 -8.87 6.96
N THR A 60 2.85 -8.91 5.78
CA THR A 60 4.07 -8.13 5.50
C THR A 60 3.83 -6.63 5.50
N ALA A 61 2.68 -6.17 4.98
CA ALA A 61 2.31 -4.76 5.03
C ALA A 61 2.13 -4.25 6.48
N ILE A 62 1.48 -5.04 7.35
CA ILE A 62 1.32 -4.71 8.77
C ILE A 62 2.68 -4.64 9.46
N GLU A 63 3.58 -5.58 9.17
CA GLU A 63 4.94 -5.56 9.72
C GLU A 63 5.73 -4.35 9.26
N ALA A 64 5.55 -3.90 8.01
CA ALA A 64 6.16 -2.66 7.52
C ALA A 64 5.65 -1.43 8.28
N TRP A 65 4.36 -1.40 8.64
CA TRP A 65 3.82 -0.34 9.50
C TRP A 65 4.30 -0.46 10.96
N GLU A 66 4.41 -1.68 11.51
CA GLU A 66 4.98 -1.94 12.85
C GLU A 66 6.43 -1.44 12.94
N ALA A 67 7.26 -1.73 11.92
CA ALA A 67 8.62 -1.19 11.80
C ALA A 67 8.63 0.34 11.64
N ALA A 68 7.56 0.92 11.09
CA ALA A 68 7.35 2.37 11.04
C ALA A 68 6.89 2.99 12.38
N GLY A 69 6.65 2.17 13.40
CA GLY A 69 6.41 2.61 14.77
C GLY A 69 4.93 2.81 15.13
N ILE A 70 4.00 2.15 14.43
CA ILE A 70 2.61 2.07 14.90
C ILE A 70 2.54 1.31 16.23
N SER A 71 1.52 1.61 17.05
CA SER A 71 1.31 0.92 18.33
C SER A 71 0.72 -0.49 18.17
N GLU A 72 0.79 -1.30 19.22
CA GLU A 72 0.15 -2.62 19.25
C GLU A 72 -1.37 -2.55 18.99
N ALA A 73 -2.04 -1.52 19.50
CA ALA A 73 -3.46 -1.29 19.27
C ALA A 73 -3.75 -1.00 17.79
N GLN A 74 -2.90 -0.21 17.14
CA GLN A 74 -3.00 0.09 15.71
C GLN A 74 -2.74 -1.17 14.87
N SER A 75 -1.71 -1.97 15.20
CA SER A 75 -1.47 -3.26 14.54
C SER A 75 -2.68 -4.21 14.68
N ALA A 76 -3.26 -4.33 15.89
CA ALA A 76 -4.44 -5.15 16.11
C ALA A 76 -5.66 -4.68 15.32
N ALA A 77 -5.82 -3.36 15.16
CA ALA A 77 -6.85 -2.77 14.31
C ALA A 77 -6.66 -3.14 12.84
N LEU A 78 -5.44 -3.03 12.29
CA LEU A 78 -5.14 -3.42 10.91
C LEU A 78 -5.41 -4.91 10.65
N ARG A 79 -5.13 -5.78 11.62
CA ARG A 79 -5.41 -7.24 11.53
C ARG A 79 -6.91 -7.58 11.50
N SER A 80 -7.78 -6.61 11.80
CA SER A 80 -9.23 -6.76 11.79
C SER A 80 -9.89 -6.24 10.51
N VAL A 81 -9.10 -5.69 9.58
CA VAL A 81 -9.59 -5.15 8.31
C VAL A 81 -10.03 -6.28 7.38
N GLU A 82 -11.18 -6.10 6.72
CA GLU A 82 -11.66 -7.02 5.70
C GLU A 82 -11.17 -6.58 4.31
N PHE A 83 -10.77 -7.53 3.49
CA PHE A 83 -10.36 -7.27 2.10
C PHE A 83 -11.38 -7.87 1.13
N GLN A 84 -11.73 -7.11 0.09
CA GLN A 84 -12.59 -7.58 -0.99
C GLN A 84 -11.97 -7.25 -2.33
N VAL A 85 -11.83 -8.26 -3.18
CA VAL A 85 -11.39 -8.08 -4.56
C VAL A 85 -12.64 -7.86 -5.42
N THR A 86 -12.68 -6.74 -6.14
CA THR A 86 -13.82 -6.34 -6.98
C THR A 86 -13.30 -5.63 -8.23
N ASN A 87 -14.16 -5.45 -9.23
CA ASN A 87 -13.85 -4.60 -10.37
C ASN A 87 -14.08 -3.14 -9.98
N LEU A 88 -13.01 -2.37 -9.83
CA LEU A 88 -13.07 -0.93 -9.65
C LEU A 88 -13.12 -0.23 -11.03
N GLU A 89 -13.67 0.98 -11.07
CA GLU A 89 -13.77 1.74 -12.32
C GLU A 89 -12.45 2.46 -12.64
N ASP A 90 -12.28 2.86 -13.90
CA ASP A 90 -11.16 3.67 -14.38
C ASP A 90 -9.77 3.11 -14.05
N ASN A 91 -8.94 3.89 -13.36
CA ASN A 91 -7.55 3.56 -13.01
C ASN A 91 -7.38 3.31 -11.51
N LEU A 92 -8.45 2.98 -10.80
CA LEU A 92 -8.41 2.75 -9.36
C LEU A 92 -7.76 1.39 -9.04
N LEU A 93 -6.92 1.35 -8.01
CA LEU A 93 -6.21 0.15 -7.57
C LEU A 93 -6.72 -0.36 -6.22
N GLY A 94 -7.03 0.57 -5.31
CA GLY A 94 -7.47 0.28 -3.96
C GLY A 94 -8.37 1.37 -3.41
N LEU A 95 -9.24 1.02 -2.46
CA LEU A 95 -10.05 1.97 -1.72
C LEU A 95 -10.34 1.45 -0.30
N ALA A 96 -9.85 2.18 0.70
CA ALA A 96 -10.27 2.04 2.08
C ALA A 96 -11.62 2.74 2.35
N GLN A 97 -12.64 1.96 2.69
CA GLN A 97 -13.95 2.45 3.12
C GLN A 97 -14.33 1.82 4.46
N GLY A 98 -14.21 2.60 5.52
CA GLY A 98 -14.41 2.10 6.87
C GLY A 98 -13.38 1.05 7.24
N TRP A 99 -13.85 -0.16 7.55
CA TRP A 99 -12.99 -1.30 7.90
C TRP A 99 -12.86 -2.32 6.77
N ILE A 100 -13.25 -1.92 5.55
CA ILE A 100 -13.15 -2.73 4.35
C ILE A 100 -12.19 -2.05 3.38
N ILE A 101 -11.22 -2.81 2.87
CA ILE A 101 -10.37 -2.41 1.76
C ILE A 101 -10.86 -3.13 0.52
N LEU A 102 -11.26 -2.36 -0.49
CA LEU A 102 -11.55 -2.85 -1.83
C LEU A 102 -10.25 -2.83 -2.64
N LEU A 103 -9.95 -3.92 -3.34
CA LEU A 103 -8.83 -4.03 -4.27
C LEU A 103 -9.38 -4.30 -5.66
N ASP A 104 -8.79 -3.65 -6.66
CA ASP A 104 -9.16 -3.91 -8.04
C ASP A 104 -8.76 -5.34 -8.47
N GLN A 105 -9.56 -5.94 -9.34
CA GLN A 105 -9.37 -7.33 -9.73
C GLN A 105 -8.15 -7.53 -10.66
N ASP A 106 -7.84 -6.56 -11.52
CA ASP A 106 -6.82 -6.70 -12.56
C ASP A 106 -5.79 -5.55 -12.59
N ALA A 107 -5.75 -4.76 -11.53
CA ALA A 107 -4.90 -3.60 -11.35
C ALA A 107 -5.13 -2.53 -12.43
N ALA A 108 -6.39 -2.22 -12.71
CA ALA A 108 -6.80 -1.32 -13.80
C ALA A 108 -6.23 -1.77 -15.16
N GLY A 109 -6.27 -3.08 -15.42
CA GLY A 109 -5.72 -3.72 -16.61
C GLY A 109 -4.19 -3.81 -16.67
N ALA A 110 -3.47 -3.35 -15.65
CA ALA A 110 -2.01 -3.44 -15.58
C ALA A 110 -1.48 -4.81 -15.16
N GLY A 111 -2.33 -5.60 -14.52
CA GLY A 111 -1.96 -6.86 -13.91
C GLY A 111 -1.21 -6.68 -12.59
N TRP A 112 -1.63 -7.47 -11.59
CA TRP A 112 -0.96 -7.54 -10.30
C TRP A 112 0.36 -8.29 -10.39
N PHE A 113 1.36 -7.78 -9.70
CA PHE A 113 2.47 -8.55 -9.16
C PHE A 113 2.10 -8.99 -7.74
N VAL A 114 1.87 -10.29 -7.58
CA VAL A 114 1.58 -10.93 -6.29
C VAL A 114 2.86 -11.62 -5.83
N ASP A 115 3.58 -10.96 -4.92
CA ASP A 115 4.84 -11.47 -4.40
C ASP A 115 4.60 -12.69 -3.49
N LEU A 116 5.14 -13.84 -3.86
CA LEU A 116 5.04 -15.08 -3.07
C LEU A 116 6.10 -15.15 -1.96
N THR A 117 7.14 -14.31 -2.05
CA THR A 117 8.19 -14.16 -1.06
C THR A 117 8.33 -12.70 -0.69
N PRO A 118 7.27 -12.05 -0.17
CA PRO A 118 7.24 -10.60 0.01
C PRO A 118 8.36 -10.09 0.91
N ARG A 119 8.86 -10.90 1.85
CA ARG A 119 10.01 -10.58 2.72
C ARG A 119 11.37 -10.62 2.03
N GLU A 120 11.51 -11.23 0.87
CA GLU A 120 12.83 -11.37 0.21
C GLU A 120 13.13 -10.16 -0.68
N ASN A 121 12.09 -9.51 -1.23
CA ASN A 121 12.22 -8.30 -2.05
C ASN A 121 13.15 -8.46 -3.27
N ASP A 122 13.34 -9.70 -3.74
CA ASP A 122 14.31 -10.05 -4.78
C ASP A 122 13.98 -9.45 -6.15
N GLU A 123 12.74 -9.05 -6.37
CA GLU A 123 12.27 -8.47 -7.64
C GLU A 123 12.66 -7.00 -7.79
N PHE A 124 13.09 -6.34 -6.71
CA PHE A 124 13.30 -4.90 -6.66
C PHE A 124 14.76 -4.53 -6.36
N ALA A 125 15.15 -3.36 -6.82
CA ALA A 125 16.43 -2.73 -6.52
C ALA A 125 16.20 -1.25 -6.21
N VAL A 126 17.10 -0.66 -5.41
CA VAL A 126 17.07 0.78 -5.16
C VAL A 126 17.51 1.52 -6.42
N ASN A 127 16.67 2.42 -6.93
CA ASN A 127 16.98 3.27 -8.07
C ASN A 127 17.77 4.51 -7.67
N SER A 128 18.18 5.34 -8.64
CA SER A 128 18.97 6.55 -8.37
C SER A 128 18.26 7.60 -7.51
N GLY A 129 16.93 7.52 -7.41
CA GLY A 129 16.10 8.37 -6.54
C GLY A 129 15.91 7.83 -5.13
N GLY A 130 16.44 6.64 -4.82
CA GLY A 130 16.27 5.98 -3.51
C GLY A 130 14.98 5.18 -3.37
N GLY A 131 14.16 5.07 -4.43
CA GLY A 131 12.94 4.25 -4.44
C GLY A 131 13.23 2.81 -4.85
N LEU A 132 12.34 1.88 -4.47
CA LEU A 132 12.41 0.51 -4.94
C LEU A 132 11.72 0.39 -6.30
N GLU A 133 12.47 -0.11 -7.27
CA GLU A 133 12.03 -0.30 -8.65
C GLU A 133 12.31 -1.74 -9.10
N ALA A 134 11.35 -2.32 -9.82
CA ALA A 134 11.43 -3.67 -10.32
C ALA A 134 12.62 -3.82 -11.27
N LYS A 135 13.42 -4.85 -11.07
CA LYS A 135 14.50 -5.23 -11.99
C LYS A 135 13.90 -5.54 -13.37
N GLU A 136 14.54 -5.14 -14.46
CA GLU A 136 14.02 -5.24 -15.84
C GLU A 136 13.53 -6.66 -16.24
N ASN A 137 14.08 -7.71 -15.64
CA ASN A 137 13.74 -9.11 -15.92
C ASN A 137 13.06 -9.84 -14.73
N SER A 138 12.55 -9.11 -13.74
CA SER A 138 11.81 -9.71 -12.62
C SER A 138 10.32 -9.87 -12.95
N ALA A 139 9.63 -10.70 -12.15
CA ALA A 139 8.18 -10.87 -12.28
C ALA A 139 7.40 -9.58 -11.98
N ALA A 140 7.98 -8.63 -11.23
CA ALA A 140 7.37 -7.34 -10.93
C ALA A 140 7.48 -6.32 -12.08
N ALA A 141 8.34 -6.57 -13.08
CA ALA A 141 8.58 -5.63 -14.17
C ALA A 141 7.29 -5.35 -14.96
N GLY A 142 6.89 -4.08 -15.00
CA GLY A 142 5.70 -3.64 -15.75
C GLY A 142 4.35 -4.01 -15.13
N ARG A 143 4.33 -4.53 -13.89
CA ARG A 143 3.11 -4.88 -13.13
C ARG A 143 2.89 -3.94 -11.95
N VAL A 144 1.71 -3.96 -11.33
CA VAL A 144 1.45 -3.19 -10.10
C VAL A 144 1.78 -4.05 -8.89
N ASP A 145 2.62 -3.56 -7.99
CA ASP A 145 2.99 -4.27 -6.76
C ASP A 145 1.83 -4.27 -5.75
N LEU A 146 1.26 -5.45 -5.49
CA LEU A 146 0.12 -5.58 -4.58
C LEU A 146 0.49 -5.21 -3.13
N LEU A 147 1.73 -5.49 -2.71
CA LEU A 147 2.20 -5.12 -1.37
C LEU A 147 2.15 -3.60 -1.16
N SER A 148 2.54 -2.82 -2.16
CA SER A 148 2.48 -1.36 -2.10
C SER A 148 1.06 -0.84 -1.95
N VAL A 149 0.11 -1.35 -2.75
CA VAL A 149 -1.30 -0.96 -2.67
C VAL A 149 -1.88 -1.31 -1.32
N VAL A 150 -1.71 -2.55 -0.84
CA VAL A 150 -2.19 -2.97 0.49
C VAL A 150 -1.59 -2.10 1.60
N THR A 151 -0.31 -1.77 1.51
CA THR A 151 0.36 -0.93 2.52
C THR A 151 -0.22 0.48 2.53
N HIS A 152 -0.48 1.07 1.36
CA HIS A 152 -1.12 2.37 1.23
C HIS A 152 -2.53 2.38 1.84
N GLU A 153 -3.38 1.42 1.47
CA GLU A 153 -4.75 1.34 1.97
C GLU A 153 -4.82 1.10 3.49
N LEU A 154 -3.87 0.35 4.05
CA LEU A 154 -3.73 0.23 5.51
C LEU A 154 -3.31 1.56 6.15
N GLY A 155 -2.55 2.40 5.46
CA GLY A 155 -2.28 3.77 5.89
C GLY A 155 -3.56 4.61 5.99
N HIS A 156 -4.51 4.44 5.09
CA HIS A 156 -5.83 5.07 5.22
C HIS A 156 -6.63 4.59 6.43
N ILE A 157 -6.54 3.30 6.79
CA ILE A 157 -7.15 2.77 8.03
C ILE A 157 -6.51 3.40 9.27
N LEU A 158 -5.20 3.67 9.20
CA LEU A 158 -4.47 4.47 10.18
C LEU A 158 -4.78 5.97 10.07
N GLY A 159 -5.66 6.42 9.17
CA GLY A 159 -6.05 7.81 9.06
C GLY A 159 -5.01 8.73 8.39
N TYR A 160 -3.99 8.17 7.73
CA TYR A 160 -3.15 8.95 6.81
C TYR A 160 -3.98 9.36 5.58
N ASP A 161 -3.79 10.61 5.14
CA ASP A 161 -4.37 11.13 3.90
C ASP A 161 -3.39 10.97 2.76
N ASP A 162 -3.91 10.99 1.54
CA ASP A 162 -3.09 11.03 0.34
C ASP A 162 -2.20 12.27 0.29
N LEU A 163 -1.02 12.05 -0.24
CA LEU A 163 -0.07 13.07 -0.62
C LEU A 163 -0.16 13.29 -2.13
N PRO A 164 -0.18 14.54 -2.58
CA PRO A 164 -0.24 14.83 -4.00
C PRO A 164 1.00 14.30 -4.71
N ALA A 165 0.83 13.85 -5.95
CA ALA A 165 1.95 13.58 -6.83
C ALA A 165 2.75 14.87 -7.04
N LEU A 166 4.05 14.85 -6.74
CA LEU A 166 4.91 16.01 -6.93
C LEU A 166 5.31 16.15 -8.40
N ASP A 167 5.12 17.35 -8.96
CA ASP A 167 5.67 17.72 -10.27
C ASP A 167 7.20 17.57 -10.25
N GLY A 168 7.73 16.57 -10.98
CA GLY A 168 9.17 16.34 -11.09
C GLY A 168 9.69 15.05 -10.46
N GLY A 169 8.83 14.20 -9.92
CA GLY A 169 9.12 12.78 -9.72
C GLY A 169 9.41 12.36 -8.29
N ASP A 170 8.84 11.20 -7.95
CA ASP A 170 9.23 10.30 -6.87
C ASP A 170 9.16 10.86 -5.45
N SER A 171 7.95 11.24 -5.01
CA SER A 171 7.68 11.04 -3.58
C SER A 171 7.88 9.55 -3.29
N LEU A 172 8.80 9.24 -2.38
CA LEU A 172 9.04 7.88 -1.92
C LEU A 172 7.98 7.42 -0.90
N ASP A 173 7.09 8.33 -0.50
CA ASP A 173 6.05 8.08 0.48
C ASP A 173 5.03 7.07 -0.05
N VAL A 174 4.64 6.14 0.82
CA VAL A 174 3.63 5.14 0.50
C VAL A 174 2.25 5.77 0.31
N MET A 175 1.98 6.91 0.94
CA MET A 175 0.70 7.61 0.87
C MET A 175 0.57 8.53 -0.35
N ILE A 176 1.36 8.35 -1.42
CA ILE A 176 1.18 9.12 -2.65
C ILE A 176 -0.12 8.70 -3.36
N GLU A 177 -0.87 9.67 -3.92
CA GLU A 177 -2.18 9.44 -4.56
C GLU A 177 -2.15 8.55 -5.83
N SER A 178 -0.96 8.31 -6.38
CA SER A 178 -0.80 7.45 -7.56
C SER A 178 0.53 6.73 -7.60
N ILE A 179 0.52 5.46 -8.00
CA ILE A 179 1.72 4.62 -8.15
C ILE A 179 1.94 4.19 -9.59
N SER A 180 3.21 4.14 -10.02
CA SER A 180 3.60 3.60 -11.31
C SER A 180 3.88 2.09 -11.23
N ARG A 181 3.72 1.41 -12.36
CA ARG A 181 4.09 -0.01 -12.50
C ARG A 181 5.56 -0.22 -12.16
N GLY A 182 5.87 -1.38 -11.58
CA GLY A 182 7.21 -1.76 -11.16
C GLY A 182 7.73 -0.99 -9.94
N GLN A 183 6.95 -0.10 -9.33
CA GLN A 183 7.38 0.58 -8.10
C GLN A 183 6.92 -0.21 -6.87
N ARG A 184 7.81 -0.30 -5.88
CA ARG A 184 7.46 -0.74 -4.52
C ARG A 184 7.57 0.44 -3.55
N ARG A 185 6.53 0.65 -2.75
CA ARG A 185 6.42 1.71 -1.75
C ARG A 185 6.11 1.10 -0.39
N LEU A 186 6.83 1.54 0.63
CA LEU A 186 6.71 1.09 2.01
C LEU A 186 6.76 2.32 2.94
N PRO A 187 6.27 2.25 4.19
CA PRO A 187 6.09 3.43 5.02
C PRO A 187 7.39 4.15 5.39
N ASN A 188 8.51 3.43 5.42
CA ASN A 188 9.85 4.03 5.43
C ASN A 188 10.92 3.03 4.96
N LEU A 189 12.14 3.54 4.73
CA LEU A 189 13.30 2.70 4.37
C LEU A 189 13.81 1.81 5.51
N ALA A 190 13.51 2.11 6.78
CA ALA A 190 13.87 1.21 7.88
C ALA A 190 13.04 -0.09 7.85
N ALA A 191 11.82 -0.05 7.31
CA ALA A 191 11.04 -1.24 7.02
C ALA A 191 11.76 -2.12 5.98
N VAL A 192 12.55 -1.55 5.07
CA VAL A 192 13.32 -2.30 4.07
C VAL A 192 14.39 -3.20 4.73
N ASP A 193 15.13 -2.70 5.72
CA ASP A 193 16.14 -3.50 6.42
C ASP A 193 15.53 -4.42 7.50
N GLU A 194 14.55 -3.94 8.27
CA GLU A 194 13.98 -4.69 9.40
C GLU A 194 13.00 -5.79 8.98
N VAL A 195 12.23 -5.58 7.90
CA VAL A 195 11.23 -6.57 7.43
C VAL A 195 11.82 -7.50 6.38
N PHE A 196 12.76 -7.03 5.55
CA PHE A 196 13.22 -7.78 4.38
C PHE A 196 14.66 -8.30 4.49
N GLY A 197 15.38 -7.99 5.57
CA GLY A 197 16.66 -8.63 5.92
C GLY A 197 17.78 -8.44 4.89
N GLY A 198 17.66 -7.47 3.99
CA GLY A 198 18.70 -7.10 3.03
C GLY A 198 19.62 -6.02 3.59
N ASP A 199 20.92 -6.17 3.39
CA ASP A 199 21.86 -5.05 3.49
C ASP A 199 21.72 -4.21 2.20
N PHE A 200 20.94 -3.13 2.22
CA PHE A 200 20.81 -2.19 1.09
C PHE A 200 21.87 -1.08 1.12
#